data_AF-A0A067BKQ4-F1
#
_entry.id   AF-A0A067BKQ4-F1
#
_cell.length_a   1.000
_cell.length_b   1.000
_cell.length_c   1.000
_cell.angle_alpha   90.00
_cell.angle_beta   90.00
_cell.angle_gamma   90.00
#
_symmetry.space_group_name_H-M   'P 1'
#
loop_
_entity.id
_entity.type
_entity.pdbx_description
1 polymer ?
#
loop_
_entity_poly.entity_id
_entity_poly.type
_entity_poly.pdbx_seq_one_letter_code
_entity_poly.pdbx_strand_id
1 'polypeptide(L)'
;MALLQLKKRRLLEDDNSQDDNDQQQQHAATKRACVRPNPVLQTEKMQSVLRGLRHVATCVGCDNKLCASTLAFVKKVELHLATQPAGHDRSTCAACKLWTMIVQDHARDCAEARCLVPLCATYRRRRDDPPI
;
A
#
# COMPACT_ATOMS: atom_id res chain seq x y z
N MET A 1 7.04 -59.38 2.94
CA MET A 1 8.18 -59.82 3.80
C MET A 1 9.48 -59.61 3.03
N ALA A 2 10.61 -59.48 3.73
CA ALA A 2 11.99 -59.41 3.19
C ALA A 2 12.46 -58.09 2.52
N LEU A 3 12.92 -57.21 3.41
CA LEU A 3 14.02 -56.24 3.31
C LEU A 3 15.03 -56.39 2.15
N LEU A 4 15.42 -55.25 1.55
CA LEU A 4 16.73 -55.03 0.93
C LEU A 4 17.43 -53.84 1.60
N GLN A 5 18.20 -54.15 2.64
CA GLN A 5 19.27 -53.30 3.15
C GLN A 5 20.50 -53.47 2.24
N LEU A 6 21.22 -52.39 1.95
CA LEU A 6 22.69 -52.23 1.89
C LEU A 6 23.04 -51.02 0.98
N LYS A 7 24.11 -50.23 1.10
CA LYS A 7 25.14 -49.94 2.13
C LYS A 7 26.32 -49.31 1.39
N LYS A 8 26.77 -48.12 1.81
CA LYS A 8 28.04 -47.44 1.43
C LYS A 8 28.23 -47.01 -0.04
N ARG A 9 28.47 -45.71 -0.24
CA ARG A 9 29.86 -45.19 -0.33
C ARG A 9 29.92 -43.70 -0.02
N ARG A 10 30.98 -43.27 0.67
CA ARG A 10 31.43 -41.86 0.79
C ARG A 10 32.44 -41.61 -0.34
N LEU A 11 32.59 -40.35 -0.79
CA LEU A 11 33.90 -39.69 -1.00
C LEU A 11 33.73 -38.23 -1.45
N LEU A 12 34.83 -37.50 -1.38
CA LEU A 12 35.07 -36.05 -1.54
C LEU A 12 36.49 -35.90 -2.16
N GLU A 13 37.07 -34.76 -2.55
CA GLU A 13 36.80 -33.30 -2.53
C GLU A 13 37.33 -32.73 -3.89
N ASP A 14 36.96 -31.58 -4.47
CA ASP A 14 35.78 -30.68 -4.38
C ASP A 14 35.80 -29.74 -5.65
N ASP A 15 36.07 -28.44 -5.49
CA ASP A 15 36.33 -27.37 -6.51
C ASP A 15 35.10 -26.73 -7.24
N ASN A 16 34.50 -25.75 -6.55
CA ASN A 16 34.42 -24.35 -6.99
C ASN A 16 33.75 -23.97 -8.35
N SER A 17 32.52 -23.43 -8.28
CA SER A 17 32.12 -22.17 -8.94
C SER A 17 30.72 -21.67 -8.51
N GLN A 18 30.57 -20.35 -8.37
CA GLN A 18 29.31 -19.59 -8.18
C GLN A 18 28.26 -19.90 -9.28
N ASP A 19 26.94 -19.77 -9.05
CA ASP A 19 26.27 -18.47 -8.86
C ASP A 19 24.82 -18.59 -8.32
N ASP A 20 24.42 -17.54 -7.61
CA ASP A 20 23.11 -17.02 -7.13
C ASP A 20 21.75 -17.78 -7.17
N ASN A 21 20.83 -17.21 -6.36
CA ASN A 21 19.35 -17.28 -6.47
C ASN A 21 18.57 -18.53 -5.97
N ASP A 22 18.36 -18.63 -4.64
CA ASP A 22 17.09 -19.15 -4.09
C ASP A 22 16.72 -18.51 -2.73
N GLN A 23 16.03 -17.36 -2.76
CA GLN A 23 15.54 -16.70 -1.53
C GLN A 23 14.18 -17.24 -1.07
N GLN A 24 14.16 -18.53 -0.75
CA GLN A 24 13.62 -19.06 0.49
C GLN A 24 12.29 -18.48 1.01
N GLN A 25 11.21 -18.88 0.33
CA GLN A 25 10.02 -19.47 0.93
C GLN A 25 9.98 -19.54 2.48
N GLN A 26 9.31 -18.58 3.14
CA GLN A 26 9.01 -18.62 4.58
C GLN A 26 7.50 -18.59 4.87
N HIS A 27 6.87 -19.76 4.76
CA HIS A 27 5.59 -20.07 5.42
C HIS A 27 5.87 -20.76 6.76
N ALA A 28 6.07 -20.00 7.83
CA ALA A 28 6.06 -20.52 9.20
C ALA A 28 5.65 -19.43 10.20
N ALA A 29 4.69 -19.75 11.07
CA ALA A 29 4.14 -18.80 12.04
C ALA A 29 5.19 -18.36 13.07
N THR A 30 5.71 -17.15 12.92
CA THR A 30 6.55 -16.49 13.92
C THR A 30 5.82 -15.32 14.57
N LYS A 31 6.00 -15.22 15.89
CA LYS A 31 5.36 -14.21 16.75
C LYS A 31 5.68 -12.82 16.21
N ARG A 32 4.67 -11.95 16.07
CA ARG A 32 4.82 -10.60 15.50
C ARG A 32 5.87 -9.78 16.25
N ALA A 33 7.09 -9.81 15.76
CA ALA A 33 8.10 -8.83 16.13
C ALA A 33 7.56 -7.44 15.75
N CYS A 34 7.62 -6.49 16.69
CA CYS A 34 7.36 -5.09 16.40
C CYS A 34 8.53 -4.54 15.59
N VAL A 35 8.57 -4.88 14.30
CA VAL A 35 9.49 -4.29 13.32
C VAL A 35 9.22 -2.79 13.34
N ARG A 36 10.17 -2.01 13.89
CA ARG A 36 10.17 -0.55 13.76
C ARG A 36 10.01 -0.25 12.26
N PRO A 37 8.93 0.43 11.84
CA PRO A 37 8.68 0.59 10.42
C PRO A 37 9.80 1.45 9.84
N ASN A 38 10.55 0.88 8.89
CA ASN A 38 11.58 1.62 8.18
C ASN A 38 10.90 2.81 7.46
N PRO A 39 11.33 4.06 7.69
CA PRO A 39 10.66 5.24 7.13
C PRO A 39 10.67 5.23 5.59
N VAL A 40 11.68 4.64 4.95
CA VAL A 40 11.76 4.52 3.48
C VAL A 40 10.60 3.66 2.94
N LEU A 41 10.33 2.52 3.57
CA LEU A 41 9.20 1.66 3.18
C LEU A 41 7.83 2.31 3.42
N GLN A 42 7.74 3.33 4.27
CA GLN A 42 6.52 4.13 4.42
C GLN A 42 6.37 5.15 3.28
N THR A 43 7.45 5.84 2.88
CA THR A 43 7.40 6.81 1.78
C THR A 43 7.11 6.14 0.44
N GLU A 44 7.67 4.96 0.16
CA GLU A 44 7.39 4.19 -1.06
C GLU A 44 5.91 3.77 -1.16
N LYS A 45 5.33 3.31 -0.04
CA LYS A 45 3.90 2.94 0.03
C LYS A 45 3.01 4.16 -0.17
N MET A 46 3.35 5.29 0.45
CA MET A 46 2.65 6.56 0.25
C MET A 46 2.67 6.99 -1.23
N GLN A 47 3.85 6.97 -1.85
CA GLN A 47 4.03 7.30 -3.27
C GLN A 47 3.26 6.33 -4.19
N SER A 48 3.15 5.05 -3.83
CA SER A 48 2.32 4.09 -4.57
C SER A 48 0.83 4.45 -4.51
N VAL A 49 0.31 4.81 -3.33
CA VAL A 49 -1.07 5.28 -3.15
C VAL A 49 -1.31 6.56 -3.96
N LEU A 50 -0.40 7.53 -3.92
CA LEU A 50 -0.52 8.79 -4.67
C LEU A 50 -0.53 8.58 -6.18
N ARG A 51 0.32 7.70 -6.72
CA ARG A 51 0.27 7.27 -8.13
C ARG A 51 -1.05 6.62 -8.49
N GLY A 52 -1.56 5.75 -7.62
CA GLY A 52 -2.89 5.15 -7.76
C GLY A 52 -4.00 6.22 -7.81
N LEU A 53 -3.96 7.19 -6.89
CA LEU A 53 -4.95 8.27 -6.78
C LEU A 53 -4.98 9.18 -8.01
N ARG A 54 -3.82 9.50 -8.60
CA ARG A 54 -3.76 10.25 -9.88
C ARG A 54 -4.45 9.51 -11.02
N HIS A 55 -4.45 8.17 -11.03
CA HIS A 55 -5.15 7.38 -12.04
C HIS A 55 -6.65 7.22 -11.74
N VAL A 56 -7.03 6.90 -10.50
CA VAL A 56 -8.46 6.74 -10.14
C VAL A 56 -9.21 8.07 -10.05
N ALA A 57 -8.53 9.21 -10.12
CA ALA A 57 -9.14 10.53 -10.30
C ALA A 57 -10.07 10.60 -11.52
N THR A 58 -9.79 9.81 -12.57
CA THR A 58 -10.61 9.71 -13.80
C THR A 58 -11.02 8.28 -14.15
N CYS A 59 -10.35 7.26 -13.59
CA CYS A 59 -10.65 5.85 -13.87
C CYS A 59 -11.66 5.23 -12.89
N VAL A 60 -12.74 4.65 -13.43
CA VAL A 60 -13.80 3.96 -12.66
C VAL A 60 -13.50 2.46 -12.45
N GLY A 61 -12.53 1.90 -13.18
CA GLY A 61 -12.06 0.52 -13.03
C GLY A 61 -11.24 0.05 -14.24
N CYS A 62 -10.11 -0.61 -13.99
CA CYS A 62 -9.28 -1.26 -15.01
C CYS A 62 -8.50 -2.44 -14.39
N ASP A 63 -7.91 -3.30 -15.22
CA ASP A 63 -7.23 -4.53 -14.79
C ASP A 63 -5.92 -4.31 -13.99
N ASN A 64 -5.44 -3.07 -13.89
CA ASN A 64 -4.25 -2.74 -13.12
C ASN A 64 -4.48 -2.99 -11.62
N LYS A 65 -3.66 -3.85 -11.01
CA LYS A 65 -3.75 -4.20 -9.58
C LYS A 65 -3.61 -2.99 -8.64
N LEU A 66 -2.86 -1.95 -9.03
CA LEU A 66 -2.78 -0.69 -8.30
C LEU A 66 -4.08 0.13 -8.39
N CYS A 67 -4.75 0.12 -9.55
CA CYS A 67 -6.07 0.74 -9.70
C CYS A 67 -7.10 0.03 -8.81
N ALA A 68 -7.20 -1.30 -8.90
CA ALA A 68 -8.14 -2.09 -8.10
C ALA A 68 -7.94 -1.90 -6.59
N SER A 69 -6.69 -1.93 -6.10
CA SER A 69 -6.39 -1.71 -4.69
C SER A 69 -6.64 -0.26 -4.24
N THR A 70 -6.35 0.73 -5.08
CA THR A 70 -6.63 2.14 -4.77
C THR A 70 -8.13 2.44 -4.77
N LEU A 71 -8.90 1.93 -5.75
CA LEU A 71 -10.37 2.04 -5.75
C LEU A 71 -10.98 1.38 -4.52
N ALA A 72 -10.49 0.21 -4.11
CA ALA A 72 -10.95 -0.45 -2.88
C ALA A 72 -10.61 0.36 -1.62
N PHE A 73 -9.49 1.09 -1.61
CA PHE A 73 -9.14 2.02 -0.53
C PHE A 73 -10.04 3.27 -0.53
N VAL A 74 -10.25 3.91 -1.68
CA VAL A 74 -11.15 5.05 -1.85
C VAL A 74 -12.56 4.70 -1.38
N LYS A 75 -13.14 3.58 -1.84
CA LYS A 75 -14.47 3.11 -1.43
C LYS A 75 -14.61 2.90 0.08
N LYS A 76 -13.55 2.44 0.76
CA LYS A 76 -13.53 2.33 2.23
C LYS A 76 -13.55 3.69 2.92
N VAL A 77 -12.86 4.69 2.35
CA VAL A 77 -12.90 6.07 2.84
C VAL A 77 -14.26 6.71 2.57
N GLU A 78 -14.85 6.53 1.39
CA GLU A 78 -16.21 7.00 1.08
C GLU A 78 -17.23 6.44 2.06
N LEU A 79 -17.20 5.12 2.29
CA LEU A 79 -18.05 4.47 3.28
C LEU A 79 -17.82 5.04 4.68
N HIS A 80 -16.56 5.20 5.10
CA HIS A 80 -16.24 5.82 6.39
C HIS A 80 -16.81 7.23 6.51
N LEU A 81 -16.64 8.09 5.49
CA LEU A 81 -17.16 9.46 5.47
C LEU A 81 -18.71 9.49 5.50
N ALA A 82 -19.37 8.51 4.90
CA ALA A 82 -20.84 8.40 4.87
C ALA A 82 -21.46 7.79 6.13
N THR A 83 -20.75 6.89 6.82
CA THR A 83 -21.24 6.18 8.03
C THR A 83 -20.61 6.69 9.33
N GLN A 84 -20.13 7.93 9.34
CA GLN A 84 -19.55 8.56 10.53
C GLN A 84 -20.63 8.71 11.64
N PRO A 85 -20.37 8.25 12.89
CA PRO A 85 -21.32 8.39 13.98
C PRO A 85 -21.50 9.85 14.39
N ALA A 86 -22.64 10.17 15.02
CA ALA A 86 -22.87 11.49 15.60
C ALA A 86 -21.76 11.84 16.61
N GLY A 87 -21.22 13.05 16.52
CA GLY A 87 -20.06 13.47 17.33
C GLY A 87 -18.69 12.99 16.81
N HIS A 88 -18.60 12.40 15.62
CA HIS A 88 -17.31 12.03 15.05
C HIS A 88 -16.42 13.23 14.73
N ASP A 89 -15.27 13.32 15.41
CA ASP A 89 -14.25 14.32 15.14
C ASP A 89 -13.14 13.81 14.20
N ARG A 90 -13.04 14.46 13.04
CA ARG A 90 -12.02 14.19 12.02
C ARG A 90 -10.61 14.59 12.44
N SER A 91 -10.48 15.52 13.40
CA SER A 91 -9.20 16.02 13.93
C SER A 91 -8.57 15.10 14.97
N THR A 92 -9.30 14.11 15.50
CA THR A 92 -8.77 13.04 16.35
C THR A 92 -8.73 11.69 15.65
N CYS A 93 -9.68 11.39 14.75
CA CYS A 93 -9.72 10.13 13.99
C CYS A 93 -8.46 9.88 13.13
N ALA A 94 -7.73 8.79 13.43
CA ALA A 94 -6.52 8.41 12.70
C ALA A 94 -6.75 8.14 11.20
N ALA A 95 -7.89 7.56 10.83
CA ALA A 95 -8.24 7.32 9.42
C ALA A 95 -8.48 8.65 8.66
N CYS A 96 -9.20 9.58 9.28
CA CYS A 96 -9.40 10.93 8.72
C CYS A 96 -8.10 11.72 8.61
N LYS A 97 -7.20 11.64 9.61
CA LYS A 97 -5.86 12.25 9.55
C LYS A 97 -5.03 11.72 8.38
N LEU A 98 -4.95 10.39 8.25
CA LEU A 98 -4.20 9.75 7.17
C LEU A 98 -4.77 10.14 5.81
N TRP A 99 -6.10 10.04 5.63
CA TRP A 99 -6.75 10.45 4.40
C TRP A 99 -6.51 11.93 4.09
N THR A 100 -6.60 12.82 5.08
CA THR A 100 -6.36 14.26 4.93
C THR A 100 -4.97 14.55 4.39
N MET A 101 -3.93 13.90 4.92
CA MET A 101 -2.56 14.06 4.40
C MET A 101 -2.44 13.55 2.95
N ILE A 102 -2.99 12.37 2.66
CA ILE A 102 -2.97 11.77 1.31
C ILE A 102 -3.67 12.66 0.28
N VAL A 103 -4.88 13.16 0.59
CA VAL A 103 -5.66 13.97 -0.34
C VAL A 103 -5.12 15.39 -0.49
N GLN A 104 -4.52 15.97 0.56
CA GLN A 104 -3.79 17.24 0.44
C GLN A 104 -2.61 17.14 -0.52
N ASP A 105 -1.83 16.05 -0.43
CA ASP A 105 -0.70 15.83 -1.34
C ASP A 105 -1.18 15.59 -2.77
N HIS A 106 -2.16 14.71 -2.98
CA HIS A 106 -2.80 14.52 -4.28
C HIS A 106 -3.38 15.82 -4.87
N ALA A 107 -3.99 16.68 -4.04
CA ALA A 107 -4.57 17.96 -4.48
C ALA A 107 -3.53 19.00 -4.90
N ARG A 108 -2.24 18.85 -4.54
CA ARG A 108 -1.15 19.70 -5.07
C ARG A 108 -1.00 19.52 -6.58
N ASP A 109 -1.05 18.27 -7.05
CA ASP A 109 -0.82 17.92 -8.46
C ASP A 109 -2.12 17.70 -9.26
N CYS A 110 -3.28 17.61 -8.59
CA CYS A 110 -4.55 17.33 -9.26
C CYS A 110 -5.05 18.54 -10.06
N ALA A 111 -5.03 18.44 -11.39
CA ALA A 111 -5.66 19.41 -12.30
C ALA A 111 -7.12 19.06 -12.65
N GLU A 112 -7.56 17.81 -12.41
CA GLU A 112 -8.85 17.28 -12.86
C GLU A 112 -10.05 17.99 -12.19
N ALA A 113 -10.91 18.60 -13.01
CA ALA A 113 -12.06 19.38 -12.56
C ALA A 113 -13.17 18.50 -11.94
N ARG A 114 -13.31 17.25 -12.41
CA ARG A 114 -14.27 16.26 -11.87
C ARG A 114 -13.56 15.07 -11.24
N CYS A 115 -12.55 15.35 -10.42
CA CYS A 115 -11.76 14.32 -9.74
C CYS A 115 -12.64 13.43 -8.85
N LEU A 116 -12.59 12.11 -9.08
CA LEU A 116 -13.33 11.10 -8.32
C LEU A 116 -12.78 10.86 -6.90
N VAL A 117 -11.64 11.48 -6.53
CA VAL A 117 -11.03 11.31 -5.21
C VAL A 117 -11.80 12.13 -4.15
N PRO A 118 -12.36 11.50 -3.10
CA PRO A 118 -13.15 12.18 -2.08
C PRO A 118 -12.41 13.32 -1.39
N LEU A 119 -13.08 14.46 -1.22
CA LEU A 119 -12.54 15.71 -0.65
C LEU A 119 -11.48 16.42 -1.52
N CYS A 120 -11.00 15.86 -2.63
CA CYS A 120 -9.96 16.49 -3.47
C CYS A 120 -10.37 17.89 -3.94
N ALA A 121 -11.60 18.05 -4.46
CA ALA A 121 -12.13 19.35 -4.88
C ALA A 121 -12.16 20.39 -3.74
N THR A 122 -12.39 19.96 -2.49
CA THR A 122 -12.38 20.84 -1.31
C THR A 122 -10.97 21.33 -0.97
N TYR A 123 -9.96 20.45 -1.03
CA TYR A 123 -8.57 20.83 -0.77
C TYR A 123 -7.95 21.62 -1.91
N ARG A 124 -8.29 21.32 -3.17
CA ARG A 124 -7.91 22.14 -4.34
C ARG A 124 -8.39 23.58 -4.19
N ARG A 125 -9.67 23.80 -3.88
CA ARG A 125 -10.19 25.16 -3.67
C ARG A 125 -9.44 25.92 -2.59
N ARG A 126 -9.08 25.28 -1.47
CA ARG A 126 -8.26 25.90 -0.40
C ARG A 126 -6.80 26.18 -0.79
N ARG A 127 -6.26 25.53 -1.84
CA ARG A 127 -4.94 25.82 -2.41
C ARG A 127 -5.01 27.00 -3.38
N ASP A 128 -6.09 27.08 -4.15
CA ASP A 128 -6.29 28.07 -5.20
C ASP A 128 -6.83 29.42 -4.66
N ASP A 129 -7.35 29.44 -3.43
CA ASP A 129 -7.79 30.64 -2.70
C ASP A 129 -6.57 31.38 -2.10
N PRO A 130 -6.34 32.67 -2.42
CA PRO A 130 -5.22 33.42 -1.86
C PRO A 130 -5.45 33.70 -0.36
N PRO A 131 -4.39 33.71 0.48
CA PRO A 131 -4.53 34.17 1.86
C PRO A 131 -4.93 35.65 1.89
N ILE A 132 -5.93 35.96 2.72
CA ILE A 132 -6.43 37.31 3.03
C ILE A 132 -5.40 38.04 3.91
#